data_AF-A0AAV5RTY5-F1
#
_entry.id   AF-A0AAV5RTY5-F1
#
_cell.length_a   1.000
_cell.length_b   1.000
_cell.length_c   1.000
_cell.angle_alpha   90.00
_cell.angle_beta   90.00
_cell.angle_gamma   90.00
#
_symmetry.space_group_name_H-M   'P 1'
#
loop_
_entity.id
_entity.type
_entity.pdbx_description
1 polymer ?
#
loop_
_entity_poly.entity_id
_entity_poly.type
_entity_poly.pdbx_seq_one_letter_code
_entity_poly.pdbx_strand_id
1 'polypeptide(L)'
;MNSTPKIQVLAPEPITLLPSEVDGSSNSTAAGTGNGEVGAQPHAPGRRRRASSAANRNFNFSRVSVTDCTIVKGDNGSQFAMWKISVLLQPSEALQATAERPKVASPQLHIYKRYSDFVSLRAALVDRISAQGDGPKTVLLLSKIPKLPPKVPWYEAWKYQTLNFDKKWLIERRMGLEVFLNGVILNRDIVELCRPEILQFLEHQQPE
;
A
#
# COMPACT_ATOMS: atom_id res chain seq x y z
N MET A 1 -23.10 -47.88 9.78
CA MET A 1 -21.94 -47.17 9.20
C MET A 1 -22.49 -46.14 8.26
N ASN A 2 -22.23 -44.85 8.47
CA ASN A 2 -22.90 -43.78 7.72
C ASN A 2 -21.92 -43.15 6.73
N SER A 3 -22.14 -43.37 5.44
CA SER A 3 -21.39 -42.69 4.37
C SER A 3 -21.94 -41.28 4.16
N THR A 4 -21.08 -40.27 4.24
CA THR A 4 -21.41 -38.91 3.80
C THR A 4 -21.19 -38.77 2.29
N PRO A 5 -22.05 -38.01 1.57
CA PRO A 5 -21.87 -37.78 0.14
C PRO A 5 -20.66 -36.90 -0.14
N LYS A 6 -19.86 -37.27 -1.14
CA LYS A 6 -18.60 -36.60 -1.49
C LYS A 6 -18.89 -35.46 -2.49
N ILE A 7 -18.92 -34.21 -2.01
CA ILE A 7 -19.18 -33.04 -2.86
C ILE A 7 -18.02 -32.86 -3.85
N GLN A 8 -18.31 -32.98 -5.14
CA GLN A 8 -17.35 -32.79 -6.22
C GLN A 8 -17.43 -31.34 -6.73
N VAL A 9 -16.51 -30.49 -6.28
CA VAL A 9 -16.42 -29.10 -6.72
C VAL A 9 -15.69 -29.05 -8.07
N LEU A 10 -16.39 -28.63 -9.11
CA LEU A 10 -15.80 -28.30 -10.41
C LEU A 10 -15.17 -26.90 -10.36
N ALA A 11 -14.11 -26.69 -11.14
CA ALA A 11 -13.50 -25.38 -11.31
C ALA A 11 -14.42 -24.45 -12.13
N PRO A 12 -14.44 -23.14 -11.88
CA PRO A 12 -15.22 -22.19 -12.67
C PRO A 12 -14.67 -22.09 -14.10
N GLU A 13 -15.55 -22.00 -15.09
CA GLU A 13 -15.17 -21.85 -16.49
C GLU A 13 -14.59 -20.46 -16.78
N PRO A 14 -13.62 -20.33 -17.71
CA PRO A 14 -13.01 -19.06 -18.06
C PRO A 14 -13.98 -18.17 -18.86
N ILE A 15 -14.18 -16.94 -18.38
CA ILE A 15 -15.07 -15.97 -19.02
C ILE A 15 -14.49 -15.53 -20.37
N THR A 16 -15.14 -15.94 -21.46
CA THR A 16 -14.83 -15.45 -22.81
C THR A 16 -15.42 -14.06 -22.98
N LEU A 17 -14.57 -13.03 -23.12
CA LEU A 17 -15.03 -11.67 -23.40
C LEU A 17 -15.44 -11.56 -24.87
N LEU A 18 -16.71 -11.22 -25.12
CA LEU A 18 -17.21 -10.92 -26.47
C LEU A 18 -16.54 -9.63 -26.99
N PRO A 19 -16.11 -9.58 -28.26
CA PRO A 19 -15.68 -8.32 -28.87
C PRO A 19 -16.88 -7.37 -28.98
N SER A 20 -16.69 -6.12 -28.53
CA SER A 20 -17.73 -5.08 -28.68
C SER A 20 -17.91 -4.72 -30.15
N GLU A 21 -19.16 -4.61 -30.59
CA GLU A 21 -19.51 -4.32 -31.99
C GLU A 21 -19.06 -2.91 -32.40
N VAL A 22 -18.62 -2.79 -33.65
CA VAL A 22 -18.06 -1.56 -34.23
C VAL A 22 -19.08 -0.87 -35.14
N ASP A 23 -19.98 -0.10 -34.55
CA ASP A 23 -20.86 0.80 -35.30
C ASP A 23 -20.06 1.95 -35.94
N GLY A 24 -19.90 1.89 -37.26
CA GLY A 24 -19.24 2.93 -38.04
C GLY A 24 -20.07 3.36 -39.24
N SER A 25 -20.71 4.54 -39.16
CA SER A 25 -21.11 5.37 -40.31
C SER A 25 -21.71 6.72 -39.90
N SER A 26 -21.79 7.77 -40.74
CA SER A 26 -20.97 8.19 -41.90
C SER A 26 -21.49 9.56 -42.41
N ASN A 27 -20.66 10.62 -42.41
CA ASN A 27 -20.86 11.90 -43.16
C ASN A 27 -22.12 12.75 -42.84
N SER A 28 -22.22 14.06 -43.15
CA SER A 28 -21.29 15.20 -43.38
C SER A 28 -22.14 16.51 -43.30
N THR A 29 -21.79 17.76 -43.67
CA THR A 29 -20.71 18.40 -44.44
C THR A 29 -20.66 19.92 -44.14
N ALA A 30 -19.51 20.59 -44.33
CA ALA A 30 -19.36 22.06 -44.56
C ALA A 30 -19.73 23.04 -43.41
N ALA A 31 -19.12 24.21 -43.23
CA ALA A 31 -17.91 24.83 -43.82
C ALA A 31 -17.27 25.85 -42.83
N GLY A 32 -15.99 26.19 -43.02
CA GLY A 32 -15.30 27.27 -42.27
C GLY A 32 -13.79 27.31 -42.53
N THR A 33 -13.26 28.44 -42.98
CA THR A 33 -11.88 28.59 -43.50
C THR A 33 -10.92 29.23 -42.49
N GLY A 34 -9.66 28.76 -42.43
CA GLY A 34 -8.58 29.46 -41.73
C GLY A 34 -7.26 28.67 -41.66
N ASN A 35 -6.18 29.21 -42.22
CA ASN A 35 -4.84 28.58 -42.18
C ASN A 35 -4.09 28.96 -40.89
N GLY A 36 -3.29 28.02 -40.38
CA GLY A 36 -2.31 28.23 -39.31
C GLY A 36 -1.32 27.06 -39.27
N GLU A 37 -0.03 27.35 -39.24
CA GLU A 37 1.05 26.36 -39.43
C GLU A 37 1.85 26.11 -38.13
N VAL A 38 2.69 25.07 -38.13
CA VAL A 38 3.71 24.71 -37.12
C VAL A 38 3.18 24.05 -35.83
N GLY A 39 3.76 22.88 -35.48
CA GLY A 39 3.72 22.36 -34.11
C GLY A 39 3.44 20.85 -33.96
N ALA A 40 4.39 19.99 -34.30
CA ALA A 40 4.28 18.56 -33.98
C ALA A 40 4.43 18.32 -32.46
N GLN A 41 3.39 17.80 -31.79
CA GLN A 41 3.47 17.27 -30.43
C GLN A 41 2.90 15.85 -30.37
N PRO A 42 3.59 14.90 -29.71
CA PRO A 42 3.02 13.58 -29.46
C PRO A 42 1.97 13.67 -28.34
N HIS A 43 0.74 13.25 -28.61
CA HIS A 43 -0.29 13.10 -27.59
C HIS A 43 0.09 12.02 -26.57
N ALA A 44 0.71 12.43 -25.46
CA ALA A 44 0.93 11.54 -24.32
C ALA A 44 -0.43 11.05 -23.78
N PRO A 45 -0.60 9.74 -23.51
CA PRO A 45 -1.87 9.21 -23.01
C PRO A 45 -2.20 9.87 -21.68
N GLY A 46 -3.40 10.46 -21.60
CA GLY A 46 -3.80 11.30 -20.47
C GLY A 46 -3.64 10.57 -19.14
N ARG A 47 -2.79 11.10 -18.25
CA ARG A 47 -2.68 10.62 -16.85
C ARG A 47 -4.07 10.65 -16.22
N ARG A 48 -4.71 9.48 -16.10
CA ARG A 48 -5.94 9.31 -15.32
C ARG A 48 -5.73 10.01 -13.97
N ARG A 49 -6.52 11.06 -13.68
CA ARG A 49 -6.49 11.71 -12.37
C ARG A 49 -6.76 10.62 -11.33
N ARG A 50 -5.74 10.25 -10.55
CA ARG A 50 -5.88 9.28 -9.46
C ARG A 50 -6.98 9.78 -8.52
N ALA A 51 -7.72 8.84 -7.93
CA ALA A 51 -8.91 9.15 -7.13
C ALA A 51 -8.63 10.29 -6.13
N SER A 52 -9.54 11.25 -6.04
CA SER A 52 -9.31 12.45 -5.23
C SER A 52 -9.15 12.09 -3.75
N SER A 53 -8.36 12.88 -3.02
CA SER A 53 -8.06 12.67 -1.60
C SER A 53 -9.30 12.65 -0.69
N ALA A 54 -10.46 13.11 -1.19
CA ALA A 54 -11.76 12.95 -0.56
C ALA A 54 -12.16 11.47 -0.39
N ALA A 55 -11.98 10.63 -1.42
CA ALA A 55 -12.30 9.20 -1.34
C ALA A 55 -11.50 8.49 -0.23
N ASN A 56 -10.24 8.92 -0.03
CA ASN A 56 -9.39 8.39 1.05
C ASN A 56 -9.77 8.90 2.44
N ARG A 57 -10.58 9.95 2.61
CA ARG A 57 -11.06 10.41 3.94
C ARG A 57 -12.19 9.53 4.49
N ASN A 58 -12.83 8.76 3.64
CA ASN A 58 -14.00 7.94 3.97
C ASN A 58 -13.70 6.76 4.91
N PHE A 59 -12.43 6.39 5.09
CA PHE A 59 -12.01 5.26 5.93
C PHE A 59 -10.88 5.65 6.88
N ASN A 60 -10.95 5.08 8.08
CA ASN A 60 -9.91 5.11 9.10
C ASN A 60 -9.15 3.77 9.11
N PHE A 61 -7.88 3.79 9.51
CA PHE A 61 -7.15 2.56 9.78
C PHE A 61 -7.60 1.98 11.13
N SER A 62 -7.96 0.69 11.15
CA SER A 62 -8.54 0.04 12.34
C SER A 62 -7.59 -0.99 12.97
N ARG A 63 -6.89 -1.77 12.14
CA ARG A 63 -5.87 -2.73 12.59
C ARG A 63 -4.85 -2.96 11.49
N VAL A 64 -3.61 -3.19 11.88
CA VAL A 64 -2.57 -3.72 10.99
C VAL A 64 -2.05 -5.06 11.54
N SER A 65 -1.77 -6.02 10.67
CA SER A 65 -0.93 -7.16 10.99
C SER A 65 0.21 -7.32 9.99
N VAL A 66 1.33 -7.87 10.46
CA VAL A 66 2.50 -8.19 9.62
C VAL A 66 2.72 -9.70 9.72
N THR A 67 2.39 -10.45 8.68
CA THR A 67 2.37 -11.92 8.70
C THR A 67 3.50 -12.47 7.82
N ASP A 68 3.29 -13.68 7.26
CA ASP A 68 3.91 -14.29 6.08
C ASP A 68 5.21 -13.60 5.58
N CYS A 69 6.36 -14.16 5.96
CA CYS A 69 7.66 -13.76 5.42
C CYS A 69 7.99 -14.60 4.19
N THR A 70 8.05 -13.98 3.01
CA THR A 70 8.54 -14.59 1.77
C THR A 70 10.02 -14.21 1.54
N ILE A 71 10.84 -15.18 1.17
CA ILE A 71 12.22 -14.92 0.72
C ILE A 71 12.18 -14.82 -0.80
N VAL A 72 12.46 -13.63 -1.31
CA VAL A 72 12.54 -13.35 -2.74
C VAL A 72 14.02 -13.39 -3.15
N LYS A 73 14.30 -14.04 -4.29
CA LYS A 73 15.61 -13.99 -4.95
C LYS A 73 15.63 -12.75 -5.84
N GLY A 74 16.65 -11.91 -5.68
CA GLY A 74 16.97 -10.84 -6.62
C GLY A 74 18.12 -11.24 -7.53
N ASP A 75 18.57 -10.29 -8.35
CA ASP A 75 19.68 -10.50 -9.28
C ASP A 75 20.98 -10.89 -8.59
N ASN A 76 21.91 -11.45 -9.37
CA ASN A 76 23.25 -11.84 -8.94
C ASN A 76 23.27 -12.80 -7.72
N GLY A 77 22.21 -13.62 -7.55
CA GLY A 77 22.06 -14.55 -6.43
C GLY A 77 21.75 -13.87 -5.09
N SER A 78 21.43 -12.58 -5.09
CA SER A 78 20.96 -11.87 -3.90
C SER A 78 19.62 -12.41 -3.42
N GLN A 79 19.33 -12.25 -2.13
CA GLN A 79 18.06 -12.65 -1.53
C GLN A 79 17.62 -11.61 -0.50
N PHE A 80 16.32 -11.40 -0.38
CA PHE A 80 15.75 -10.51 0.63
C PHE A 80 14.41 -11.04 1.17
N ALA A 81 14.13 -10.70 2.43
CA ALA A 81 12.86 -10.99 3.06
C ALA A 81 11.84 -9.89 2.76
N MET A 82 10.65 -10.28 2.33
CA MET A 82 9.45 -9.44 2.29
C MET A 82 8.43 -9.96 3.29
N TRP A 83 7.76 -9.05 3.99
CA TRP A 83 6.65 -9.38 4.89
C TRP A 83 5.33 -8.94 4.27
N LYS A 84 4.33 -9.80 4.36
CA LYS A 84 2.94 -9.44 4.04
C LYS A 84 2.39 -8.54 5.13
N ILE A 85 1.94 -7.36 4.75
CA ILE A 85 1.20 -6.44 5.61
C ILE A 85 -0.27 -6.53 5.24
N SER A 86 -1.13 -6.69 6.24
CA SER A 86 -2.58 -6.67 6.07
C SER A 86 -3.17 -5.52 6.89
N VAL A 87 -3.81 -4.56 6.22
CA VAL A 87 -4.40 -3.37 6.84
C VAL A 87 -5.92 -3.46 6.72
N LEU A 88 -6.62 -3.45 7.86
CA LEU A 88 -8.08 -3.38 7.91
C LEU A 88 -8.52 -1.91 7.99
N LEU A 89 -9.36 -1.51 7.06
CA LEU A 89 -9.94 -0.17 6.97
C LEU A 89 -11.37 -0.21 7.49
N GLN A 90 -11.68 0.68 8.43
CA GLN A 90 -13.01 0.85 9.02
C GLN A 90 -13.69 2.10 8.44
N PRO A 91 -14.98 2.03 8.07
CA PRO A 91 -15.73 3.21 7.61
C PRO A 91 -15.68 4.35 8.62
N SER A 92 -15.40 5.56 8.15
CA SER A 92 -15.50 6.79 8.96
C SER A 92 -16.94 7.04 9.42
N GLU A 93 -17.10 7.70 10.57
CA GLU A 93 -18.41 8.05 11.14
C GLU A 93 -19.28 8.85 10.15
N ALA A 94 -18.68 9.79 9.40
CA ALA A 94 -19.38 10.56 8.38
C ALA A 94 -19.97 9.69 7.25
N LEU A 95 -19.23 8.67 6.80
CA LEU A 95 -19.75 7.73 5.79
C LEU A 95 -20.81 6.80 6.40
N GLN A 96 -20.61 6.31 7.64
CA GLN A 96 -21.64 5.53 8.34
C GLN A 96 -22.96 6.31 8.50
N ALA A 97 -22.89 7.59 8.87
CA ALA A 97 -24.05 8.47 9.01
C ALA A 97 -24.74 8.81 7.66
N THR A 98 -24.02 8.72 6.54
CA THR A 98 -24.56 8.96 5.19
C THR A 98 -25.10 7.66 4.55
N ALA A 99 -24.80 6.49 5.12
CA ALA A 99 -25.16 5.20 4.54
C ALA A 99 -26.53 4.73 5.03
N GLU A 100 -27.55 4.84 4.16
CA GLU A 100 -28.92 4.32 4.38
C GLU A 100 -29.02 2.78 4.56
N ARG A 101 -27.89 2.06 4.62
CA ARG A 101 -27.82 0.60 4.77
C ARG A 101 -26.92 0.21 5.96
N PRO A 102 -27.36 -0.69 6.85
CA PRO A 102 -26.80 -0.83 8.20
C PRO A 102 -25.41 -1.48 8.31
N LYS A 103 -24.76 -1.86 7.19
CA LYS A 103 -23.38 -2.37 7.18
C LYS A 103 -22.64 -1.91 5.92
N VAL A 104 -21.84 -0.87 6.07
CA VAL A 104 -20.77 -0.55 5.11
C VAL A 104 -19.65 -1.58 5.28
N ALA A 105 -19.15 -2.13 4.18
CA ALA A 105 -18.03 -3.07 4.22
C ALA A 105 -16.76 -2.42 4.80
N SER A 106 -15.97 -3.20 5.53
CA SER A 106 -14.65 -2.79 6.03
C SER A 106 -13.56 -3.39 5.13
N PRO A 107 -13.04 -2.67 4.12
CA PRO A 107 -12.12 -3.25 3.15
C PRO A 107 -10.76 -3.59 3.78
N GLN A 108 -10.12 -4.63 3.24
CA GLN A 108 -8.81 -5.09 3.67
C GLN A 108 -7.80 -4.91 2.54
N LEU A 109 -6.70 -4.21 2.82
CA LEU A 109 -5.56 -4.04 1.93
C LEU A 109 -4.49 -5.07 2.28
N HIS A 110 -3.95 -5.75 1.27
CA HIS A 110 -2.76 -6.59 1.38
C HIS A 110 -1.64 -6.03 0.51
N ILE A 111 -0.44 -5.90 1.09
CA ILE A 111 0.78 -5.49 0.40
C ILE A 111 1.97 -6.28 0.92
N TYR A 112 3.08 -6.27 0.18
CA TYR A 112 4.33 -6.92 0.57
C TYR A 112 5.44 -5.87 0.64
N LYS A 113 6.26 -5.91 1.69
CA LYS A 113 7.30 -4.90 1.96
C LYS A 113 8.59 -5.51 2.48
N ARG A 114 9.73 -4.98 2.04
CA ARG A 114 11.05 -5.26 2.58
C ARG A 114 11.28 -4.44 3.85
N TYR A 115 12.19 -4.89 4.72
CA TYR A 115 12.56 -4.14 5.93
C TYR A 115 13.08 -2.71 5.62
N SER A 116 13.77 -2.54 4.47
CA SER A 116 14.18 -1.23 3.94
C SER A 116 13.04 -0.23 3.86
N ASP A 117 11.85 -0.69 3.48
CA ASP A 117 10.72 0.17 3.14
C ASP A 117 10.11 0.78 4.41
N PHE A 118 10.18 0.04 5.53
CA PHE A 118 9.85 0.54 6.86
C PHE A 118 10.90 1.53 7.39
N VAL A 119 12.19 1.34 7.05
CA VAL A 119 13.25 2.32 7.37
C VAL A 119 12.99 3.63 6.63
N SER A 120 12.70 3.57 5.33
CA SER A 120 12.36 4.74 4.50
C SER A 120 11.08 5.43 4.98
N LEU A 121 10.03 4.67 5.34
CA LEU A 121 8.84 5.23 5.98
C LEU A 121 9.21 5.94 7.29
N ARG A 122 9.97 5.31 8.19
CA ARG A 122 10.33 5.94 9.47
C ARG A 122 11.16 7.22 9.29
N ALA A 123 12.05 7.27 8.30
CA ALA A 123 12.76 8.51 7.95
C ALA A 123 11.75 9.59 7.52
N ALA A 124 10.93 9.31 6.50
CA ALA A 124 9.94 10.26 5.99
C ALA A 124 8.97 10.77 7.08
N LEU A 125 8.53 9.91 8.02
CA LEU A 125 7.72 10.33 9.17
C LEU A 125 8.46 11.32 10.09
N VAL A 126 9.73 11.05 10.41
CA VAL A 126 10.56 11.94 11.25
C VAL A 126 10.79 13.26 10.53
N ASP A 127 11.21 13.24 9.26
CA ASP A 127 11.48 14.43 8.46
C ASP A 127 10.21 15.30 8.33
N ARG A 128 9.05 14.67 8.10
CA ARG A 128 7.73 15.31 8.01
C ARG A 128 7.31 16.01 9.31
N ILE A 129 7.62 15.42 10.46
CA ILE A 129 7.33 15.99 11.77
C ILE A 129 8.32 17.11 12.10
N SER A 130 9.62 16.90 11.91
CA SER A 130 10.66 17.92 12.12
C SER A 130 10.45 19.17 11.24
N ALA A 131 9.90 19.02 10.03
CA ALA A 131 9.50 20.12 9.16
C ALA A 131 8.37 21.02 9.72
N GLN A 132 7.76 20.69 10.87
CA GLN A 132 6.86 21.58 11.62
C GLN A 132 7.60 22.55 12.56
N GLY A 133 8.93 22.46 12.68
CA GLY A 133 9.78 23.29 13.53
C GLY A 133 9.89 22.80 14.98
N ASP A 134 10.86 23.35 15.72
CA ASP A 134 11.30 22.87 17.04
C ASP A 134 10.37 23.26 18.22
N GLY A 135 9.07 23.03 18.06
CA GLY A 135 8.08 23.17 19.13
C GLY A 135 8.08 21.95 20.08
N PRO A 136 7.64 22.13 21.35
CA PRO A 136 7.52 21.01 22.29
C PRO A 136 6.53 19.92 21.81
N LYS A 137 5.50 20.31 21.04
CA LYS A 137 4.59 19.38 20.36
C LYS A 137 5.33 18.47 19.37
N THR A 138 6.31 19.00 18.64
CA THR A 138 7.14 18.26 17.68
C THR A 138 8.00 17.22 18.39
N VAL A 139 8.69 17.61 19.46
CA VAL A 139 9.51 16.71 20.28
C VAL A 139 8.67 15.57 20.88
N LEU A 140 7.48 15.89 21.42
CA LEU A 140 6.53 14.90 21.92
C LEU A 140 6.00 13.98 20.82
N LEU A 141 5.75 14.48 19.60
CA LEU A 141 5.25 13.65 18.51
C LEU A 141 6.35 12.73 17.95
N LEU A 142 7.60 13.19 17.88
CA LEU A 142 8.76 12.38 17.53
C LEU A 142 8.99 11.24 18.55
N SER A 143 8.79 11.50 19.85
CA SER A 143 8.93 10.45 20.89
C SER A 143 7.81 9.40 20.84
N LYS A 144 6.65 9.73 20.25
CA LYS A 144 5.57 8.75 19.96
C LYS A 144 5.88 7.82 18.78
N ILE A 145 6.86 8.10 17.91
CA ILE A 145 7.22 7.19 16.80
C ILE A 145 8.00 5.98 17.36
N PRO A 146 7.51 4.74 17.20
CA PRO A 146 8.23 3.58 17.70
C PRO A 146 9.61 3.39 17.06
N LYS A 147 10.48 2.67 17.76
CA LYS A 147 11.74 2.19 17.20
C LYS A 147 11.46 0.99 16.29
N LEU A 148 12.17 0.89 15.17
CA LEU A 148 12.15 -0.31 14.33
C LEU A 148 12.93 -1.45 15.02
N PRO A 149 12.60 -2.72 14.74
CA PRO A 149 13.45 -3.85 15.15
C PRO A 149 14.85 -3.73 14.54
N PRO A 150 15.88 -4.34 15.17
CA PRO A 150 17.27 -4.10 14.84
C PRO A 150 17.63 -4.46 13.39
N LYS A 151 18.58 -3.70 12.83
CA LYS A 151 19.33 -4.08 11.62
C LYS A 151 20.29 -5.22 11.97
N VAL A 152 20.74 -5.97 10.96
CA VAL A 152 21.90 -6.85 11.15
C VAL A 152 23.12 -5.96 11.46
N PRO A 153 23.93 -6.26 12.49
CA PRO A 153 25.11 -5.46 12.82
C PRO A 153 26.12 -5.42 11.67
N TRP A 154 26.83 -4.29 11.52
CA TRP A 154 27.78 -4.12 10.41
C TRP A 154 28.96 -5.09 10.48
N TYR A 155 29.44 -5.44 11.68
CA TYR A 155 30.49 -6.43 11.92
C TYR A 155 30.05 -7.88 11.61
N GLU A 156 28.75 -8.09 11.38
CA GLU A 156 28.13 -9.36 10.98
C GLU A 156 27.69 -9.36 9.50
N ALA A 157 27.99 -8.31 8.72
CA ALA A 157 27.58 -8.19 7.32
C ALA A 157 28.09 -9.33 6.41
N TRP A 158 29.25 -9.91 6.73
CA TRP A 158 29.78 -11.11 6.06
C TRP A 158 28.93 -12.37 6.27
N LYS A 159 28.10 -12.40 7.32
CA LYS A 159 27.09 -13.43 7.62
C LYS A 159 25.66 -12.95 7.35
N TYR A 160 25.49 -11.83 6.62
CA TYR A 160 24.19 -11.18 6.48
C TYR A 160 23.08 -12.12 6.03
N GLN A 161 23.29 -12.95 5.01
CA GLN A 161 22.25 -13.89 4.57
C GLN A 161 21.86 -14.90 5.66
N THR A 162 22.85 -15.55 6.30
CA THR A 162 22.62 -16.55 7.36
C THR A 162 21.83 -15.97 8.54
N LEU A 163 22.15 -14.75 8.97
CA LEU A 163 21.46 -14.09 10.09
C LEU A 163 20.12 -13.51 9.67
N ASN A 164 20.04 -12.88 8.49
CA ASN A 164 18.82 -12.26 7.98
C ASN A 164 17.71 -13.27 7.65
N PHE A 165 18.07 -14.55 7.42
CA PHE A 165 17.12 -15.65 7.21
C PHE A 165 17.03 -16.63 8.38
N ASP A 166 17.65 -16.36 9.52
CA ASP A 166 17.38 -17.14 10.74
C ASP A 166 15.89 -17.03 11.13
N LYS A 167 15.31 -18.18 11.50
CA LYS A 167 13.87 -18.28 11.77
C LYS A 167 13.46 -17.47 13.01
N LYS A 168 14.29 -17.41 14.05
CA LYS A 168 14.01 -16.64 15.27
C LYS A 168 14.12 -15.14 14.97
N TRP A 169 15.19 -14.72 14.29
CA TRP A 169 15.40 -13.34 13.84
C TRP A 169 14.26 -12.82 12.95
N LEU A 170 13.78 -13.63 12.00
CA LEU A 170 12.63 -13.28 11.16
C LEU A 170 11.32 -13.12 11.96
N ILE A 171 11.10 -13.92 13.01
CA ILE A 171 9.92 -13.82 13.89
C ILE A 171 10.01 -12.56 14.78
N GLU A 172 11.15 -12.32 15.42
CA GLU A 172 11.38 -11.13 16.25
C GLU A 172 11.26 -9.84 15.42
N ARG A 173 11.83 -9.84 14.20
CA ARG A 173 11.68 -8.73 13.26
C ARG A 173 10.23 -8.56 12.81
N ARG A 174 9.49 -9.63 12.48
CA ARG A 174 8.06 -9.56 12.14
C ARG A 174 7.26 -8.87 13.26
N MET A 175 7.48 -9.29 14.51
CA MET A 175 6.81 -8.70 15.68
C MET A 175 7.17 -7.22 15.86
N GLY A 176 8.45 -6.85 15.75
CA GLY A 176 8.87 -5.45 15.85
C GLY A 176 8.29 -4.57 14.73
N LEU A 177 8.16 -5.09 13.51
CA LEU A 177 7.51 -4.39 12.40
C LEU A 177 5.99 -4.23 12.62
N GLU A 178 5.33 -5.23 13.19
CA GLU A 178 3.91 -5.18 13.57
C GLU A 178 3.64 -4.15 14.67
N VAL A 179 4.48 -4.10 15.70
CA VAL A 179 4.42 -3.10 16.79
C VAL A 179 4.70 -1.70 16.25
N PHE A 180 5.76 -1.53 15.43
CA PHE A 180 6.08 -0.24 14.81
C PHE A 180 4.92 0.29 13.97
N LEU A 181 4.38 -0.54 13.07
CA LEU A 181 3.39 -0.07 12.11
C LEU A 181 2.03 0.20 12.76
N ASN A 182 1.60 -0.59 13.75
CA ASN A 182 0.41 -0.26 14.55
C ASN A 182 0.63 1.02 15.39
N GLY A 183 1.81 1.22 16.00
CA GLY A 183 2.11 2.43 16.77
C GLY A 183 2.14 3.72 15.93
N VAL A 184 2.48 3.62 14.64
CA VAL A 184 2.32 4.71 13.66
C VAL A 184 0.85 4.90 13.25
N ILE A 185 0.18 3.82 12.83
CA ILE A 185 -1.10 3.88 12.13
C ILE A 185 -2.32 4.03 13.06
N LEU A 186 -2.20 3.66 14.34
CA LEU A 186 -3.25 3.90 15.35
C LEU A 186 -3.09 5.27 16.03
N ASN A 187 -1.97 5.96 15.83
CA ASN A 187 -1.72 7.27 16.43
C ASN A 187 -2.25 8.40 15.54
N ARG A 188 -3.45 8.89 15.88
CA ARG A 188 -4.16 9.95 15.15
C ARG A 188 -3.30 11.17 14.82
N ASP A 189 -2.46 11.64 15.75
CA ASP A 189 -1.59 12.80 15.53
C ASP A 189 -0.60 12.58 14.36
N ILE A 190 -0.03 11.36 14.27
CA ILE A 190 0.90 10.98 13.22
C ILE A 190 0.15 10.77 11.90
N VAL A 191 -1.02 10.12 11.94
CA VAL A 191 -1.85 9.84 10.77
C VAL A 191 -2.40 11.09 10.10
N GLU A 192 -2.78 12.13 10.87
CA GLU A 192 -3.27 13.39 10.32
C GLU A 192 -2.14 14.20 9.64
N LEU A 193 -0.96 14.28 10.27
CA LEU A 193 0.18 15.06 9.77
C LEU A 193 0.96 14.37 8.64
N CYS A 194 1.15 13.05 8.76
CA CYS A 194 1.99 12.24 7.86
C CYS A 194 1.16 11.31 6.95
N ARG A 195 -0.10 11.69 6.68
CA ARG A 195 -1.01 10.93 5.83
C ARG A 195 -0.45 10.64 4.43
N PRO A 196 0.20 11.60 3.73
CA PRO A 196 0.80 11.35 2.42
C PRO A 196 1.87 10.25 2.46
N GLU A 197 2.74 10.26 3.47
CA GLU A 197 3.87 9.35 3.63
C GLU A 197 3.38 7.92 3.96
N ILE A 198 2.37 7.80 4.82
CA ILE A 198 1.69 6.52 5.12
C ILE A 198 0.97 5.99 3.88
N LEU A 199 0.22 6.82 3.15
CA LEU A 199 -0.46 6.40 1.92
C LEU A 199 0.55 6.01 0.82
N GLN A 200 1.65 6.76 0.65
CA GLN A 200 2.70 6.41 -0.29
C GLN A 200 3.30 5.04 0.02
N PHE A 201 3.58 4.76 1.31
CA PHE A 201 4.03 3.43 1.74
C PHE A 201 3.00 2.34 1.44
N LEU A 202 1.71 2.58 1.69
CA LEU A 202 0.64 1.60 1.43
C LEU A 202 0.31 1.41 -0.06
N GLU A 203 0.49 2.43 -0.90
CA GLU A 203 0.21 2.38 -2.35
C GLU A 203 1.36 1.78 -3.17
N HIS A 204 2.62 1.96 -2.77
CA HIS A 204 3.78 1.45 -3.51
C HIS A 204 3.96 -0.06 -3.31
N GLN A 205 3.21 -0.86 -4.05
CA GLN A 205 3.67 -2.21 -4.38
C GLN A 205 4.91 -2.08 -5.27
N GLN A 206 6.00 -2.76 -4.91
CA GLN A 206 7.13 -3.00 -5.82
C GLN A 206 7.02 -4.45 -6.31
N PRO A 207 6.37 -4.72 -7.46
CA PRO A 207 6.85 -5.77 -8.35
C PRO A 207 8.17 -5.31 -9.00
N GLU A 208 9.01 -6.29 -9.35
CA GLU A 208 10.26 -6.14 -10.11
C GLU A 208 11.30 -5.21 -9.45
#